data_AF-A0A0C2CYL3-F1
#
_entry.id   AF-A0A0C2CYL3-F1
#
_cell.length_a   1.000
_cell.length_b   1.000
_cell.length_c   1.000
_cell.angle_alpha   90.00
_cell.angle_beta   90.00
_cell.angle_gamma   90.00
#
_symmetry.space_group_name_H-M   'P 1'
#
loop_
_entity.id
_entity.type
_entity.pdbx_description
1 polymer ?
#
loop_
_entity_poly.entity_id
_entity_poly.type
_entity_poly.pdbx_seq_one_letter_code
_entity_poly.pdbx_strand_id
1 'polypeptide(L)'
;EVEALRQKLDKRLKDLEQAQTDLAVDKFRRLSMDQSIRSRQEREKRMRDMNESTKHVFNKEKKRFSIGAEQMIEQKQMEHREAMRKLALQEQKALQRLEEIVDTIQADGPPSRSTSR
;
A
#
# COMPACT_ATOMS: atom_id res chain seq x y z
N GLU A 1 4.59 9.27 1.85
CA GLU A 1 3.85 8.19 2.54
C GLU A 1 3.61 6.97 1.67
N VAL A 2 3.02 7.12 0.47
CA VAL A 2 2.81 6.00 -0.46
C VAL A 2 4.12 5.33 -0.88
N GLU A 3 5.18 6.10 -1.14
CA GLU A 3 6.53 5.59 -1.42
C GLU A 3 7.05 4.67 -0.30
N ALA A 4 6.93 5.11 0.95
CA ALA A 4 7.36 4.34 2.12
C ALA A 4 6.50 3.09 2.31
N LEU A 5 5.19 3.16 2.00
CA LEU A 5 4.31 2.00 1.99
C LEU A 5 4.75 0.98 0.93
N ARG A 6 5.06 1.42 -0.29
CA ARG A 6 5.58 0.56 -1.37
C ARG A 6 6.85 -0.16 -0.93
N GLN A 7 7.83 0.56 -0.38
CA GLN A 7 9.07 -0.05 0.12
C GLN A 7 8.83 -1.08 1.23
N LYS A 8 7.90 -0.82 2.15
CA LYS A 8 7.50 -1.77 3.20
C LYS A 8 6.85 -3.02 2.62
N LEU A 9 6.00 -2.86 1.62
CA LEU A 9 5.33 -3.98 0.93
C LEU A 9 6.34 -4.82 0.13
N ASP A 10 7.28 -4.19 -0.56
CA ASP A 10 8.36 -4.87 -1.29
C ASP A 10 9.25 -5.69 -0.35
N LYS A 11 9.62 -5.10 0.80
CA LYS A 11 10.38 -5.84 1.82
C LYS A 11 9.58 -7.05 2.31
N ARG A 12 8.31 -6.87 2.65
CA ARG A 12 7.45 -7.94 3.15
C ARG A 12 7.22 -9.04 2.11
N LEU A 13 7.17 -8.69 0.82
CA LEU A 13 7.16 -9.66 -0.26
C LEU A 13 8.44 -10.49 -0.25
N LYS A 14 9.61 -9.85 -0.22
CA LYS A 14 10.90 -10.57 -0.16
C LYS A 14 10.99 -11.50 1.05
N ASP A 15 10.56 -11.04 2.23
CA ASP A 15 10.55 -11.85 3.45
C ASP A 15 9.63 -13.08 3.30
N LEU A 16 8.48 -12.91 2.65
CA LEU A 16 7.56 -14.01 2.34
C LEU A 16 8.16 -15.02 1.34
N GLU A 17 8.84 -14.53 0.29
CA GLU A 17 9.54 -15.38 -0.68
C GLU A 17 10.65 -16.19 -0.03
N GLN A 18 11.41 -15.57 0.88
CA GLN A 18 12.47 -16.23 1.64
C GLN A 18 11.89 -17.31 2.56
N ALA A 19 10.87 -16.98 3.36
CA ALA A 19 10.26 -17.93 4.30
C ALA A 19 9.67 -19.16 3.58
N GLN A 20 9.10 -18.98 2.39
CA GLN A 20 8.57 -20.08 1.58
C GLN A 20 9.69 -20.94 0.98
N THR A 21 10.81 -20.31 0.59
CA THR A 21 12.01 -21.02 0.13
C THR A 21 12.60 -21.87 1.25
N ASP A 22 12.75 -21.30 2.46
CA ASP A 22 13.29 -22.01 3.62
C ASP A 22 12.41 -23.20 4.00
N LEU A 23 11.09 -23.01 3.99
CA LEU A 23 10.13 -24.09 4.23
C LEU A 23 10.23 -25.19 3.17
N ALA A 24 10.39 -24.84 1.89
CA ALA A 24 10.58 -25.82 0.82
C ALA A 24 11.86 -26.64 1.05
N VAL A 25 12.97 -25.97 1.39
CA VAL A 25 14.26 -26.61 1.70
C VAL A 25 14.13 -27.56 2.89
N ASP A 26 13.44 -27.16 3.97
CA ASP A 26 13.23 -28.02 5.13
C ASP A 26 12.41 -29.27 4.77
N LYS A 27 11.33 -29.10 3.99
CA LYS A 27 10.54 -30.25 3.49
C LYS A 27 11.37 -31.19 2.61
N PHE A 28 12.22 -30.64 1.73
CA PHE A 28 13.15 -31.41 0.91
C PHE A 28 14.16 -32.20 1.74
N ARG A 29 14.73 -31.59 2.78
CA ARG A 29 15.64 -32.25 3.71
C ARG A 29 14.95 -33.41 4.42
N ARG A 30 13.74 -33.20 4.96
CA ARG A 30 12.96 -34.24 5.64
C ARG A 30 12.66 -35.41 4.71
N LEU A 31 12.21 -35.14 3.48
CA LEU A 31 11.89 -36.20 2.51
C LEU A 31 13.14 -36.99 2.07
N SER A 32 14.30 -36.34 2.01
CA SER A 32 15.57 -37.00 1.68
C SER A 32 16.02 -37.96 2.78
N MET A 33 15.74 -37.63 4.05
CA MET A 33 16.06 -38.45 5.22
C MET A 33 14.98 -39.49 5.57
N ASP A 34 13.86 -39.50 4.84
CA ASP A 34 12.75 -40.41 5.09
C ASP A 34 13.13 -41.86 4.75
N GLN A 35 13.36 -42.65 5.80
CA GLN A 35 13.72 -44.07 5.71
C GLN A 35 12.55 -44.96 5.31
N SER A 36 11.31 -44.46 5.34
CA SER A 36 10.13 -45.22 4.88
C SER A 36 10.11 -45.40 3.36
N ILE A 37 10.79 -44.51 2.62
CA ILE A 37 10.88 -44.55 1.16
C ILE A 37 11.99 -45.50 0.74
N ARG A 38 11.61 -46.66 0.22
CA ARG A 38 12.53 -47.76 -0.10
C ARG A 38 13.13 -47.66 -1.50
N SER A 39 12.49 -46.93 -2.41
CA SER A 39 12.91 -46.80 -3.81
C SER A 39 13.32 -45.37 -4.15
N ARG A 40 14.41 -45.24 -4.90
CA ARG A 40 14.86 -43.97 -5.50
C ARG A 40 13.78 -43.36 -6.38
N GLN A 41 13.07 -44.16 -7.17
CA GLN A 41 12.02 -43.68 -8.08
C GLN A 41 10.83 -43.10 -7.31
N GLU A 42 10.44 -43.75 -6.21
CA GLU A 42 9.38 -43.25 -5.33
C GLU A 42 9.81 -41.93 -4.67
N ARG A 43 11.07 -41.84 -4.21
CA ARG A 43 11.63 -40.60 -3.66
C ARG A 43 11.58 -39.48 -4.69
N GLU A 44 12.06 -39.71 -5.91
CA GLU A 44 12.05 -38.72 -6.99
C GLU A 44 10.62 -38.28 -7.38
N LYS A 45 9.65 -39.19 -7.34
CA LYS A 45 8.24 -38.85 -7.55
C LYS A 45 7.72 -37.95 -6.42
N ARG A 46 7.92 -38.33 -5.16
CA ARG A 46 7.48 -37.54 -4.00
C ARG A 46 8.16 -36.15 -3.97
N MET A 47 9.43 -36.06 -4.34
CA MET A 47 10.16 -34.78 -4.48
C MET A 47 9.50 -33.87 -5.52
N ARG A 48 9.12 -34.41 -6.68
CA ARG A 48 8.43 -33.66 -7.75
C ARG A 48 7.05 -33.20 -7.31
N ASP A 49 6.24 -34.11 -6.77
CA ASP A 49 4.88 -33.81 -6.31
C ASP A 49 4.90 -32.72 -5.22
N MET A 50 5.85 -32.80 -4.28
CA MET A 50 6.04 -31.79 -3.23
C MET A 50 6.50 -30.44 -3.78
N ASN A 51 7.40 -30.43 -4.76
CA ASN A 51 7.86 -29.20 -5.41
C ASN A 51 6.69 -28.48 -6.11
N GLU A 52 5.89 -29.24 -6.86
CA GLU A 52 4.74 -28.71 -7.59
C GLU A 52 3.68 -28.16 -6.63
N SER A 53 3.34 -28.91 -5.59
CA SER A 53 2.41 -28.47 -4.54
C SER A 53 2.90 -27.21 -3.82
N THR A 54 4.18 -27.16 -3.46
CA THR A 54 4.78 -26.00 -2.78
C THR A 54 4.79 -24.77 -3.69
N LYS A 55 5.15 -24.94 -4.97
CA LYS A 55 5.12 -23.86 -5.96
C LYS A 55 3.70 -23.32 -6.19
N HIS A 56 2.71 -24.20 -6.22
CA HIS A 56 1.30 -23.80 -6.36
C HIS A 56 0.82 -22.95 -5.19
N VAL A 57 1.10 -23.39 -3.96
CA VAL A 57 0.76 -22.64 -2.74
C VAL A 57 1.48 -21.28 -2.74
N PHE A 58 2.77 -21.27 -3.06
CA PHE A 58 3.55 -20.04 -3.14
C PHE A 58 2.98 -19.04 -4.17
N ASN A 59 2.65 -19.51 -5.38
CA ASN A 59 2.08 -18.65 -6.41
C ASN A 59 0.71 -18.06 -6.00
N LYS A 60 -0.14 -18.86 -5.33
CA LYS A 60 -1.41 -18.37 -4.79
C LYS A 60 -1.19 -17.31 -3.73
N GLU A 61 -0.26 -17.53 -2.82
CA GLU A 61 0.06 -16.59 -1.75
C GLU A 61 0.64 -15.29 -2.31
N LYS A 62 1.57 -15.38 -3.26
CA LYS A 62 2.16 -14.24 -3.96
C LYS A 62 1.09 -13.41 -4.69
N LYS A 63 0.17 -14.07 -5.38
CA LYS A 63 -0.97 -13.40 -6.04
C LYS A 63 -1.86 -12.67 -5.03
N ARG A 64 -2.21 -13.34 -3.92
CA ARG A 64 -3.02 -12.74 -2.86
C ARG A 64 -2.32 -11.52 -2.25
N PHE A 65 -1.02 -11.63 -2.01
CA PHE A 65 -0.21 -10.53 -1.50
C PHE A 65 -0.20 -9.33 -2.45
N SER A 66 0.01 -9.56 -3.76
CA SER A 66 0.01 -8.49 -4.78
C SER A 66 -1.31 -7.73 -4.81
N ILE A 67 -2.43 -8.47 -4.84
CA ILE A 67 -3.77 -7.86 -4.85
C ILE A 67 -4.00 -7.03 -3.58
N GLY A 68 -3.66 -7.56 -2.41
CA GLY A 68 -3.79 -6.83 -1.15
C GLY A 68 -2.91 -5.59 -1.10
N ALA A 69 -1.68 -5.67 -1.61
CA ALA A 69 -0.75 -4.55 -1.69
C ALA A 69 -1.29 -3.43 -2.59
N GLU A 70 -1.82 -3.76 -3.76
CA GLU A 70 -2.45 -2.82 -4.69
C GLU A 70 -3.66 -2.11 -4.04
N GLN A 71 -4.55 -2.86 -3.39
CA GLN A 71 -5.70 -2.31 -2.67
C GLN A 71 -5.30 -1.34 -1.56
N MET A 72 -4.26 -1.67 -0.77
CA MET A 72 -3.77 -0.77 0.28
C MET A 72 -3.18 0.53 -0.29
N ILE A 73 -2.48 0.45 -1.43
CA ILE A 73 -1.93 1.62 -2.11
C ILE A 73 -3.06 2.49 -2.66
N GLU A 74 -4.04 1.88 -3.32
CA GLU A 74 -5.20 2.58 -3.88
C GLU A 74 -6.00 3.30 -2.78
N GLN A 75 -6.26 2.61 -1.67
CA GLN A 75 -6.93 3.20 -0.51
C GLN A 75 -6.16 4.44 0.01
N LYS A 76 -4.84 4.35 0.16
CA LYS A 76 -4.04 5.49 0.61
C LYS A 76 -4.06 6.66 -0.36
N GLN A 77 -4.08 6.39 -1.67
CA GLN A 77 -4.22 7.43 -2.67
C GLN A 77 -5.61 8.08 -2.64
N MET A 78 -6.67 7.31 -2.38
CA MET A 78 -8.02 7.84 -2.19
C MET A 78 -8.10 8.75 -0.97
N GLU A 79 -7.60 8.30 0.18
CA GLU A 79 -7.54 9.09 1.42
C GLU A 79 -6.79 10.41 1.21
N HIS A 80 -5.66 10.37 0.50
CA HIS A 80 -4.89 11.57 0.17
C HIS A 80 -5.69 12.52 -0.74
N ARG A 81 -6.35 12.01 -1.79
CA ARG A 81 -7.21 12.82 -2.67
C ARG A 81 -8.36 13.48 -1.92
N GLU A 82 -8.95 12.78 -0.96
CA GLU A 82 -10.01 13.34 -0.10
C GLU A 82 -9.49 14.42 0.83
N ALA A 83 -8.33 14.21 1.44
CA ALA A 83 -7.69 15.21 2.29
C ALA A 83 -7.39 16.50 1.50
N MET A 84 -6.85 16.37 0.28
CA MET A 84 -6.60 17.53 -0.60
C MET A 84 -7.88 18.26 -0.99
N ARG A 85 -8.97 17.53 -1.31
CA ARG A 85 -10.28 18.15 -1.58
C ARG A 85 -10.81 18.94 -0.38
N LYS A 86 -10.70 18.39 0.83
CA LYS A 86 -11.12 19.08 2.06
C LYS A 86 -10.30 20.34 2.32
N LEU A 87 -8.99 20.27 2.11
CA LEU A 87 -8.08 21.40 2.27
C LEU A 87 -8.40 22.53 1.27
N ALA A 88 -8.62 22.19 0.00
CA ALA A 88 -9.01 23.17 -1.02
C ALA A 88 -10.34 23.88 -0.68
N LEU A 89 -11.33 23.15 -0.15
CA LEU A 89 -12.60 23.75 0.30
C LEU A 89 -12.41 24.66 1.51
N GLN A 90 -11.50 24.32 2.42
CA GLN A 90 -11.17 25.17 3.57
C GLN A 90 -10.46 26.46 3.12
N GLU A 91 -9.54 26.35 2.17
CA GLU A 91 -8.85 27.49 1.57
C GLU A 91 -9.83 28.43 0.87
N GLN A 92 -10.73 27.90 0.03
CA GLN A 92 -11.76 28.69 -0.64
C GLN A 92 -12.64 29.45 0.35
N LYS A 93 -13.09 28.78 1.43
CA LYS A 93 -13.90 29.43 2.48
C LYS A 93 -13.12 30.50 3.24
N ALA A 94 -11.83 30.30 3.46
CA ALA A 94 -10.98 31.30 4.10
C ALA A 94 -10.82 32.55 3.22
N LEU A 95 -10.62 32.36 1.91
CA LEU A 95 -10.55 33.46 0.94
C LEU A 95 -11.87 34.25 0.89
N GLN A 96 -13.02 33.58 0.81
CA GLN A 96 -14.34 34.25 0.82
C GLN A 96 -14.55 35.10 2.08
N ARG A 97 -14.17 34.59 3.26
CA ARG A 97 -14.26 35.37 4.51
C ARG A 97 -13.33 36.57 4.50
N LEU A 98 -12.15 36.46 3.91
CA LEU A 98 -11.23 37.59 3.78
C LEU A 98 -11.79 38.65 2.84
N GLU A 99 -12.41 38.26 1.72
CA GLU A 99 -13.13 39.15 0.82
C GLU A 99 -14.27 39.88 1.55
N GLU A 100 -15.11 39.17 2.30
CA GLU A 100 -16.19 39.77 3.12
C GLU A 100 -15.65 40.79 4.14
N ILE A 101 -14.51 40.50 4.78
CA ILE A 101 -13.86 41.42 5.72
C ILE A 101 -13.33 42.66 4.98
N VAL A 102 -12.73 42.51 3.80
CA VAL A 102 -12.24 43.64 3.01
C VAL A 102 -13.40 44.51 2.55
N ASP A 103 -14.49 43.91 2.05
CA ASP A 103 -15.67 44.63 1.60
C ASP A 103 -16.33 45.43 2.73
N THR A 104 -16.43 44.84 3.92
CA THR A 104 -16.96 45.55 5.11
C THR A 104 -16.07 46.71 5.54
N ILE A 105 -14.74 46.55 5.54
CA ILE A 105 -13.80 47.65 5.83
C ILE A 105 -13.91 48.78 4.80
N GLN A 106 -14.11 48.46 3.51
CA GLN A 106 -14.27 49.47 2.46
C GLN A 106 -15.62 50.19 2.56
N ALA A 107 -16.68 49.49 2.98
CA ALA A 107 -18.01 50.07 3.19
C ALA A 107 -18.07 51.00 4.42
N ASP A 108 -17.31 50.71 5.48
CA ASP A 108 -17.16 51.55 6.68
C ASP A 108 -16.01 52.59 6.58
N GLY A 109 -15.43 52.76 5.38
CA GLY A 109 -14.42 53.77 5.12
C GLY A 109 -14.91 55.19 5.48
N PRO A 110 -14.06 56.05 6.06
CA PRO A 110 -14.49 57.36 6.54
C PRO A 110 -15.12 58.16 5.40
N PRO A 111 -16.23 58.90 5.64
CA PRO A 111 -16.88 59.67 4.60
C PRO A 111 -15.85 60.60 3.96
N SER A 112 -15.84 60.66 2.63
CA SER A 112 -14.97 61.56 1.88
C SER A 112 -15.18 62.97 2.42
N ARG A 113 -14.21 63.46 3.19
CA ARG A 113 -14.20 64.86 3.62
C ARG A 113 -13.99 65.68 2.35
N SER A 114 -15.10 66.17 1.82
CA SER A 114 -15.11 67.19 0.78
C SER A 114 -14.49 68.45 1.37
N THR A 115 -13.17 68.59 1.24
CA THR A 115 -12.49 69.86 1.49
C THR A 115 -12.60 70.69 0.23
N SER A 116 -13.79 71.26 0.00
CA SER A 116 -13.92 72.41 -0.90
C SER A 116 -13.32 73.62 -0.20
N ARG A 117 -12.25 74.17 -0.78
CA ARG A 117 -11.76 75.52 -0.54
C ARG A 117 -11.22 76.11 -1.83
#